data_AF-A0A6G2U546-F1
#
_entry.id   AF-A0A6G2U546-F1
#
_cell.length_a   1.000
_cell.length_b   1.000
_cell.length_c   1.000
_cell.angle_alpha   90.00
_cell.angle_beta   90.00
_cell.angle_gamma   90.00
#
_symmetry.space_group_name_H-M   'P 1'
#
loop_
_entity.id
_entity.type
_entity.pdbx_description
1 polymer ?
#
loop_
_entity_poly.entity_id
_entity_poly.type
_entity_poly.pdbx_seq_one_letter_code
_entity_poly.pdbx_strand_id
1 'polypeptide(L)'
;MRQFTDIQDLSGLVRDALGAGCRVVAVDRLRGGSKKGVYRVRLEGTHTSSVIVYSWAAAENFWPGAREADPADPFAPASGLVPFLAAQRCLDDVGARVPRVLLADDSRRRYPADVAVVEDVSGGTLEALLATDPARAAGALGDLARMLEVMHRHRARHYGKVDLLDRGGSASEVPCERRVLDRALRDLDEAAGREDRIARADAAFRDRLRELADRVSPRTEYGLIHGELGPDHVLVDADGHPVLIDIEDLMYFDVEWEHVFLQLRFGERYTALARPGLDPRRLDLYMLAMRLSLVAGPLRLLDGDFPDRASMRGIAEHNMNEALALLPLT
;
A
#
# COMPACT_ATOMS: atom_id res chain seq x y z
N MET A 1 6.18 -25.88 -5.18
CA MET A 1 4.82 -25.35 -5.41
C MET A 1 4.31 -24.84 -4.07
N ARG A 2 3.90 -23.57 -3.98
CA ARG A 2 3.35 -23.01 -2.73
C ARG A 2 2.05 -23.73 -2.39
N GLN A 3 1.86 -24.08 -1.12
CA GLN A 3 0.59 -24.62 -0.62
C GLN A 3 -0.20 -23.46 -0.02
N PHE A 4 -1.40 -23.23 -0.56
CA PHE A 4 -2.31 -22.20 -0.09
C PHE A 4 -3.40 -22.80 0.78
N THR A 5 -3.99 -21.95 1.60
CA THR A 5 -4.98 -22.31 2.61
C THR A 5 -6.26 -22.84 1.98
N ASP A 6 -6.86 -23.85 2.58
CA ASP A 6 -8.13 -24.45 2.15
C ASP A 6 -9.30 -24.23 3.13
N ILE A 7 -10.44 -24.85 2.84
CA ILE A 7 -11.66 -24.78 3.66
C ILE A 7 -11.44 -25.33 5.07
N GLN A 8 -10.72 -26.45 5.22
CA GLN A 8 -10.51 -27.10 6.51
C GLN A 8 -9.68 -26.19 7.43
N ASP A 9 -8.66 -25.54 6.87
CA ASP A 9 -7.78 -24.63 7.58
C ASP A 9 -8.52 -23.40 8.14
N LEU A 10 -9.49 -22.84 7.40
CA LEU A 10 -10.18 -21.60 7.78
C LEU A 10 -11.47 -21.80 8.58
N SER A 11 -12.05 -23.00 8.57
CA SER A 11 -13.34 -23.28 9.21
C SER A 11 -13.32 -23.09 10.74
N GLY A 12 -12.18 -23.31 11.39
CA GLY A 12 -12.02 -23.04 12.83
C GLY A 12 -12.07 -21.53 13.12
N LEU A 13 -11.22 -20.77 12.43
CA LEU A 13 -11.11 -19.31 12.58
C LEU A 13 -12.44 -18.60 12.35
N VAL A 14 -13.16 -18.97 11.30
CA VAL A 14 -14.44 -18.33 10.95
C VAL A 14 -15.52 -18.63 11.98
N ARG A 15 -15.58 -19.84 12.52
CA ARG A 15 -16.52 -20.19 13.61
C ARG A 15 -16.20 -19.45 14.90
N ASP A 16 -14.93 -19.21 15.19
CA ASP A 16 -14.53 -18.40 16.34
C ASP A 16 -14.95 -16.93 16.15
N ALA A 17 -14.84 -16.40 14.93
CA ALA A 17 -15.20 -15.03 14.60
C ALA A 17 -16.72 -14.78 14.56
N LEU A 18 -17.51 -15.73 14.05
CA LEU A 18 -18.94 -15.54 13.74
C LEU A 18 -19.89 -16.43 14.56
N GLY A 19 -19.35 -17.36 15.34
CA GLY A 19 -20.10 -18.33 16.14
C GLY A 19 -20.24 -19.72 15.48
N ALA A 20 -20.59 -20.69 16.32
CA ALA A 20 -20.58 -22.12 15.96
C ALA A 20 -21.61 -22.54 14.89
N GLY A 21 -22.65 -21.72 14.65
CA GLY A 21 -23.67 -21.97 13.62
C GLY A 21 -23.21 -21.66 12.20
N CYS A 22 -22.07 -20.98 12.06
CA CYS A 22 -21.50 -20.63 10.76
C CYS A 22 -20.83 -21.83 10.09
N ARG A 23 -21.13 -22.06 8.81
CA ARG A 23 -20.52 -23.11 8.00
C ARG A 23 -19.80 -22.50 6.80
N VAL A 24 -18.50 -22.79 6.67
CA VAL A 24 -17.73 -22.43 5.47
C VAL A 24 -18.13 -23.35 4.32
N VAL A 25 -18.46 -22.77 3.18
CA VAL A 25 -18.90 -23.52 1.98
C VAL A 25 -17.96 -23.37 0.79
N ALA A 26 -17.17 -22.30 0.75
CA ALA A 26 -16.15 -22.09 -0.26
C ALA A 26 -15.05 -21.14 0.25
N VAL A 27 -13.84 -21.31 -0.29
CA VAL A 27 -12.70 -20.42 -0.07
C VAL A 27 -12.10 -20.08 -1.42
N ASP A 28 -12.05 -18.79 -1.75
CA ASP A 28 -11.37 -18.28 -2.94
C ASP A 28 -10.16 -17.43 -2.52
N ARG A 29 -8.96 -17.78 -2.96
CA ARG A 29 -7.78 -16.90 -2.79
C ARG A 29 -7.88 -15.76 -3.81
N LEU A 30 -7.98 -14.52 -3.33
CA LEU A 30 -8.01 -13.34 -4.18
C LEU A 30 -6.62 -13.05 -4.76
N ARG A 31 -6.59 -12.46 -5.96
CA ARG A 31 -5.36 -12.03 -6.63
C ARG A 31 -4.89 -10.67 -6.08
N GLY A 32 -3.63 -10.30 -6.33
CA GLY A 32 -3.07 -8.98 -5.99
C GLY A 32 -2.17 -8.97 -4.75
N GLY A 33 -2.40 -9.83 -3.76
CA GLY A 33 -1.54 -9.91 -2.57
C GLY A 33 -0.12 -10.38 -2.87
N SER A 34 0.88 -9.54 -2.60
CA SER A 34 2.31 -9.86 -2.77
C SER A 34 3.04 -10.18 -1.46
N LYS A 35 2.56 -9.69 -0.32
CA LYS A 35 3.12 -9.91 1.03
C LYS A 35 2.20 -10.74 1.95
N LYS A 36 0.91 -10.83 1.63
CA LYS A 36 -0.12 -11.52 2.42
C LYS A 36 -1.08 -12.32 1.53
N GLY A 37 -1.63 -13.38 2.10
CA GLY A 37 -2.73 -14.14 1.53
C GLY A 37 -4.05 -13.44 1.83
N VAL A 38 -4.90 -13.32 0.82
CA VAL A 38 -6.24 -12.75 0.96
C VAL A 38 -7.25 -13.77 0.48
N TYR A 39 -8.14 -14.18 1.37
CA TYR A 39 -9.10 -15.25 1.10
C TYR A 39 -10.51 -14.75 1.31
N ARG A 40 -11.36 -14.85 0.28
CA ARG A 40 -12.80 -14.69 0.44
C ARG A 40 -13.39 -16.02 0.87
N VAL A 41 -14.02 -16.04 2.04
CA VAL A 41 -14.67 -17.23 2.60
C VAL A 41 -16.17 -17.05 2.51
N ARG A 42 -16.86 -17.92 1.76
CA ARG A 42 -18.32 -17.93 1.65
C ARG A 42 -18.93 -18.79 2.74
N LEU A 43 -20.06 -18.33 3.26
CA LEU A 43 -20.67 -18.84 4.48
C LEU A 43 -22.15 -19.20 4.28
N GLU A 44 -22.61 -20.15 5.09
CA GLU A 44 -24.04 -20.44 5.30
C GLU A 44 -24.35 -20.51 6.80
N GLY A 45 -25.64 -20.42 7.17
CA GLY A 45 -26.10 -20.55 8.55
C GLY A 45 -25.95 -19.30 9.41
N THR A 46 -25.64 -18.16 8.80
CA THR A 46 -25.49 -16.84 9.44
C THR A 46 -26.02 -15.74 8.51
N HIS A 47 -26.29 -14.54 9.06
CA HIS A 47 -26.67 -13.36 8.27
C HIS A 47 -25.53 -12.84 7.38
N THR A 48 -24.28 -13.15 7.73
CA THR A 48 -23.09 -12.77 6.95
C THR A 48 -22.83 -13.81 5.85
N SER A 49 -22.98 -13.42 4.58
CA SER A 49 -22.76 -14.32 3.44
C SER A 49 -21.29 -14.63 3.15
N SER A 50 -20.38 -13.73 3.53
CA SER A 50 -18.94 -13.91 3.36
C SER A 50 -18.10 -13.04 4.29
N VAL A 51 -16.85 -13.46 4.49
CA VAL A 51 -15.79 -12.70 5.17
C VAL A 51 -14.50 -12.76 4.38
N ILE A 52 -13.59 -11.82 4.65
CA ILE A 52 -12.21 -11.88 4.16
C ILE A 52 -11.30 -12.37 5.28
N VAL A 53 -10.39 -13.28 4.95
CA VAL A 53 -9.31 -13.69 5.85
C VAL A 53 -7.98 -13.21 5.27
N TYR A 54 -7.25 -12.42 6.06
CA TYR A 54 -5.86 -12.07 5.81
C TYR A 54 -4.96 -13.06 6.53
N SER A 55 -3.96 -13.59 5.82
CA SER A 55 -2.93 -14.49 6.36
C SER A 55 -1.55 -13.97 6.02
N TRP A 56 -0.74 -13.69 7.04
CA TRP A 56 0.66 -13.27 6.88
C TRP A 56 1.62 -14.47 6.99
N ALA A 57 1.22 -15.63 6.47
CA ALA A 57 2.07 -16.81 6.39
C ALA A 57 3.29 -16.56 5.48
N ALA A 58 4.44 -17.14 5.81
CA ALA A 58 5.65 -17.00 5.00
C ALA A 58 5.45 -17.48 3.54
N ALA A 59 4.61 -18.49 3.33
CA ALA A 59 4.23 -19.00 2.00
C ALA A 59 3.40 -18.01 1.17
N GLU A 60 2.93 -16.91 1.75
CA GLU A 60 2.19 -15.84 1.05
C GLU A 60 3.08 -14.66 0.65
N ASN A 61 4.30 -14.58 1.19
CA ASN A 61 5.23 -13.52 0.85
C ASN A 61 6.04 -13.89 -0.39
N PHE A 62 5.86 -13.13 -1.47
CA PHE A 62 6.56 -13.32 -2.74
C PHE A 62 7.85 -12.50 -2.85
N TRP A 63 8.11 -11.57 -1.93
CA TRP A 63 9.27 -10.70 -1.99
C TRP A 63 10.54 -11.47 -1.62
N PRO A 64 11.53 -11.57 -2.53
CA PRO A 64 12.77 -12.30 -2.26
C PRO A 64 13.69 -11.48 -1.36
N GLY A 65 14.36 -12.17 -0.43
CA GLY A 65 15.35 -11.58 0.47
C GLY A 65 14.72 -10.57 1.43
N ALA A 66 14.41 -11.01 2.65
CA ALA A 66 14.15 -10.08 3.74
C ALA A 66 15.45 -9.31 4.01
N ARG A 67 15.60 -8.12 3.41
CA ARG A 67 16.63 -7.20 3.87
C ARG A 67 16.26 -6.79 5.28
N GLU A 68 17.21 -6.89 6.21
CA GLU A 68 17.12 -6.17 7.47
C GLU A 68 16.97 -4.69 7.12
N ALA A 69 15.75 -4.18 7.27
CA ALA A 69 15.44 -2.78 7.12
C ALA A 69 15.50 -2.13 8.49
N ASP A 70 16.02 -0.91 8.56
CA ASP A 70 15.88 -0.07 9.74
C ASP A 70 14.39 0.02 10.10
N PRO A 71 13.96 -0.48 11.27
CA PRO A 71 12.54 -0.41 11.67
C PRO A 71 12.00 1.01 11.76
N ALA A 72 12.89 2.01 11.89
CA ALA A 72 12.53 3.43 11.88
C ALA A 72 12.44 4.04 10.47
N ASP A 73 12.78 3.29 9.41
CA ASP A 73 12.57 3.73 8.03
C ASP A 73 11.07 3.63 7.69
N PRO A 74 10.38 4.74 7.40
CA PRO A 74 8.96 4.70 7.01
C PRO A 74 8.72 3.86 5.76
N PHE A 75 9.74 3.66 4.92
CA PHE A 75 9.67 2.87 3.69
C PHE A 75 10.16 1.43 3.84
N ALA A 76 10.52 1.01 5.07
CA ALA A 76 10.72 -0.41 5.35
C ALA A 76 9.45 -1.18 4.95
N PRO A 77 9.53 -2.43 4.48
CA PRO A 77 8.32 -3.19 4.14
C PRO A 77 7.37 -3.27 5.35
N ALA A 78 6.15 -2.71 5.28
CA ALA A 78 5.12 -3.10 6.26
C ALA A 78 4.50 -4.42 5.82
N SER A 79 4.43 -5.36 6.75
CA SER A 79 3.67 -6.59 6.63
C SER A 79 3.43 -7.15 8.03
N GLY A 80 2.28 -7.78 8.23
CA GLY A 80 1.94 -8.45 9.48
C GLY A 80 0.67 -7.88 10.11
N LEU A 81 0.15 -8.65 11.06
CA LEU A 81 -1.06 -8.29 11.80
C LEU A 81 -0.89 -7.01 12.62
N VAL A 82 0.31 -6.81 13.14
CA VAL A 82 0.65 -5.70 14.02
C VAL A 82 0.51 -4.33 13.32
N PRO A 83 1.18 -4.05 12.18
CA PRO A 83 0.96 -2.80 11.45
C PRO A 83 -0.47 -2.66 10.93
N PHE A 84 -1.09 -3.77 10.48
CA PHE A 84 -2.49 -3.77 10.04
C PHE A 84 -3.46 -3.27 11.13
N LEU A 85 -3.36 -3.80 12.36
CA LEU A 85 -4.26 -3.41 13.44
C LEU A 85 -4.02 -1.97 13.93
N ALA A 86 -2.77 -1.49 13.90
CA ALA A 86 -2.48 -0.09 14.23
C ALA A 86 -3.08 0.86 13.18
N ALA A 87 -2.89 0.55 11.91
CA ALA A 87 -3.47 1.31 10.81
C ALA A 87 -5.00 1.30 10.85
N GLN A 88 -5.61 0.14 11.12
CA GLN A 88 -7.06 0.00 11.21
C GLN A 88 -7.65 0.91 12.30
N ARG A 89 -7.06 0.91 13.50
CA ARG A 89 -7.52 1.79 14.59
C ARG A 89 -7.32 3.26 14.26
N CYS A 90 -6.15 3.64 13.76
CA CYS A 90 -5.85 5.03 13.42
C CYS A 90 -6.80 5.58 12.33
N LEU A 91 -7.10 4.78 11.31
CA LEU A 91 -8.05 5.16 10.26
C LEU A 91 -9.48 5.27 10.82
N ASP A 92 -9.92 4.33 11.65
CA ASP A 92 -11.23 4.38 12.31
C ASP A 92 -11.37 5.63 13.21
N ASP A 93 -10.33 5.96 13.98
CA ASP A 93 -10.30 7.14 14.86
C ASP A 93 -10.39 8.46 14.10
N VAL A 94 -9.83 8.55 12.88
CA VAL A 94 -9.98 9.74 12.01
C VAL A 94 -11.24 9.71 11.16
N GLY A 95 -12.08 8.66 11.27
CA GLY A 95 -13.31 8.50 10.51
C GLY A 95 -13.10 8.05 9.06
N ALA A 96 -11.92 7.54 8.72
CA ALA A 96 -11.64 6.91 7.43
C ALA A 96 -12.10 5.45 7.45
N ARG A 97 -13.03 5.11 6.55
CA ARG A 97 -13.67 3.79 6.55
C ARG A 97 -12.70 2.70 6.11
N VAL A 98 -12.54 1.69 6.96
CA VAL A 98 -11.75 0.46 6.74
C VAL A 98 -12.59 -0.77 7.11
N PRO A 99 -12.34 -1.97 6.55
CA PRO A 99 -13.09 -3.17 6.89
C PRO A 99 -13.09 -3.45 8.39
N ARG A 100 -14.24 -3.82 8.94
CA ARG A 100 -14.34 -4.17 10.36
C ARG A 100 -13.54 -5.44 10.66
N VAL A 101 -12.73 -5.39 11.71
CA VAL A 101 -12.03 -6.58 12.22
C VAL A 101 -12.98 -7.40 13.10
N LEU A 102 -13.20 -8.66 12.72
CA LEU A 102 -14.07 -9.60 13.44
C LEU A 102 -13.25 -10.49 14.38
N LEU A 103 -12.05 -10.86 13.96
CA LEU A 103 -11.08 -11.63 14.74
C LEU A 103 -9.67 -11.24 14.31
N ALA A 104 -8.75 -11.21 15.27
CA ALA A 104 -7.31 -11.12 15.04
C ALA A 104 -6.61 -12.15 15.93
N ASP A 105 -5.67 -12.91 15.39
CA ASP A 105 -4.92 -13.94 16.13
C ASP A 105 -3.45 -13.97 15.69
N ASP A 106 -2.54 -13.67 16.62
CA ASP A 106 -1.08 -13.80 16.50
C ASP A 106 -0.53 -14.95 17.37
N SER A 107 -1.40 -15.71 18.05
CA SER A 107 -0.96 -16.78 18.96
C SER A 107 -0.32 -17.95 18.23
N ARG A 108 -0.63 -18.08 16.92
CA ARG A 108 -0.24 -19.20 16.04
C ARG A 108 -0.66 -20.58 16.54
N ARG A 109 -1.62 -20.63 17.48
CA ARG A 109 -2.15 -21.87 18.05
C ARG A 109 -3.30 -22.43 17.21
N ARG A 110 -4.13 -21.55 16.65
CA ARG A 110 -5.33 -21.92 15.88
C ARG A 110 -5.04 -22.02 14.39
N TYR A 111 -4.07 -21.24 13.91
CA TYR A 111 -3.63 -21.21 12.53
C TYR A 111 -2.11 -20.97 12.51
N PRO A 112 -1.32 -21.59 11.61
CA PRO A 112 0.14 -21.54 11.65
C PRO A 112 0.76 -20.22 11.14
N ALA A 113 0.04 -19.10 11.26
CA ALA A 113 0.52 -17.76 10.97
C ALA A 113 -0.34 -16.71 11.69
N ASP A 114 0.10 -15.47 11.67
CA ASP A 114 -0.73 -14.35 12.12
C ASP A 114 -1.87 -14.16 11.11
N VAL A 115 -3.09 -13.96 11.61
CA VAL A 115 -4.31 -13.88 10.79
C VAL A 115 -5.28 -12.83 11.30
N ALA A 116 -6.10 -12.31 10.38
CA ALA A 116 -7.27 -11.51 10.70
C ALA A 116 -8.47 -11.98 9.88
N VAL A 117 -9.64 -12.08 10.53
CA VAL A 117 -10.94 -12.22 9.86
C VAL A 117 -11.59 -10.85 9.86
N VAL A 118 -11.95 -10.36 8.67
CA VAL A 118 -12.51 -9.02 8.47
C VAL A 118 -13.76 -9.07 7.62
N GLU A 119 -14.52 -7.99 7.67
CA GLU A 119 -15.69 -7.74 6.81
C GLU A 119 -15.37 -7.92 5.32
N ASP A 120 -16.24 -8.61 4.57
CA ASP A 120 -16.22 -8.63 3.11
C ASP A 120 -17.12 -7.51 2.56
N VAL A 121 -16.50 -6.48 2.00
CA VAL A 121 -17.20 -5.33 1.40
C VAL A 121 -17.65 -5.70 -0.01
N SER A 122 -18.96 -5.70 -0.25
CA SER A 122 -19.58 -6.39 -1.39
C SER A 122 -19.62 -5.62 -2.71
N GLY A 123 -19.32 -4.32 -2.76
CA GLY A 123 -19.48 -3.51 -3.98
C GLY A 123 -18.29 -3.52 -4.95
N GLY A 124 -17.23 -4.29 -4.65
CA GLY A 124 -16.06 -4.43 -5.52
C GLY A 124 -15.03 -3.30 -5.36
N THR A 125 -13.99 -3.31 -6.19
CA THR A 125 -12.95 -2.26 -6.18
C THR A 125 -13.42 -1.03 -6.94
N LEU A 126 -12.91 0.15 -6.56
CA LEU A 126 -13.10 1.38 -7.29
C LEU A 126 -12.52 1.29 -8.70
N GLU A 127 -11.42 0.55 -8.90
CA GLU A 127 -10.88 0.24 -10.22
C GLU A 127 -11.91 -0.44 -11.14
N ALA A 128 -12.55 -1.51 -10.66
CA ALA A 128 -13.57 -2.21 -11.43
C ALA A 128 -14.79 -1.31 -11.68
N LEU A 129 -15.16 -0.48 -10.69
CA LEU A 129 -16.27 0.46 -10.82
C LEU A 129 -15.98 1.55 -11.85
N LEU A 130 -14.75 2.09 -11.89
CA LEU A 130 -14.33 3.07 -12.89
C LEU A 130 -14.44 2.53 -14.32
N ALA A 131 -14.24 1.23 -14.52
CA ALA A 131 -14.35 0.57 -15.81
C ALA A 131 -15.82 0.27 -16.21
N THR A 132 -16.69 0.00 -15.23
CA THR A 132 -18.04 -0.55 -15.48
C THR A 132 -19.17 0.47 -15.29
N ASP A 133 -19.02 1.40 -14.34
CA ASP A 133 -19.99 2.46 -14.04
C ASP A 133 -19.26 3.75 -13.60
N PRO A 134 -18.78 4.55 -14.57
CA PRO A 134 -18.06 5.80 -14.28
C PRO A 134 -18.89 6.84 -13.51
N ALA A 135 -20.22 6.80 -13.64
CA ALA A 135 -21.10 7.75 -12.95
C ALA A 135 -21.14 7.45 -11.44
N ARG A 136 -21.31 6.18 -11.06
CA ARG A 136 -21.23 5.76 -9.65
C ARG A 136 -19.80 5.92 -9.11
N ALA A 137 -18.78 5.62 -9.91
CA ALA A 137 -17.39 5.81 -9.52
C ALA A 137 -17.03 7.28 -9.20
N ALA A 138 -17.64 8.24 -9.90
CA ALA A 138 -17.43 9.66 -9.63
C ALA A 138 -17.87 10.07 -8.21
N GLY A 139 -18.98 9.50 -7.72
CA GLY A 139 -19.42 9.69 -6.33
C GLY A 139 -18.40 9.16 -5.33
N ALA A 140 -17.99 7.90 -5.50
CA ALA A 140 -16.98 7.27 -4.65
C ALA A 140 -15.63 8.02 -4.66
N LEU A 141 -15.21 8.55 -5.82
CA LEU A 141 -14.01 9.39 -5.94
C LEU A 141 -14.15 10.71 -5.17
N GLY A 142 -15.30 11.37 -5.24
CA GLY A 142 -15.55 12.61 -4.49
C GLY A 142 -15.54 12.37 -2.98
N ASP A 143 -16.02 11.21 -2.54
CA ASP A 143 -16.02 10.81 -1.13
C ASP A 143 -14.61 10.43 -0.66
N LEU A 144 -13.83 9.76 -1.53
CA LEU A 144 -12.43 9.44 -1.29
C LEU A 144 -11.60 10.72 -1.13
N ALA A 145 -11.82 11.73 -1.98
CA ALA A 145 -11.14 13.02 -1.86
C ALA A 145 -11.39 13.67 -0.48
N ARG A 146 -12.63 13.61 0.03
CA ARG A 146 -12.98 14.14 1.36
C ARG A 146 -12.33 13.33 2.48
N MET A 147 -12.27 12.00 2.34
CA MET A 147 -11.58 11.11 3.27
C MET A 147 -10.09 11.43 3.35
N LEU A 148 -9.42 11.59 2.20
CA LEU A 148 -8.01 11.97 2.14
C LEU A 148 -7.77 13.34 2.77
N GLU A 149 -8.67 14.30 2.56
CA GLU A 149 -8.54 15.61 3.19
C GLU A 149 -8.60 15.52 4.73
N VAL A 150 -9.46 14.66 5.28
CA VAL A 150 -9.50 14.42 6.74
C VAL A 150 -8.21 13.78 7.22
N MET A 151 -7.71 12.74 6.53
CA MET A 151 -6.43 12.09 6.84
C MET A 151 -5.28 13.10 6.83
N HIS A 152 -5.15 13.91 5.78
CA HIS A 152 -4.05 14.88 5.63
C HIS A 152 -4.07 16.00 6.67
N ARG A 153 -5.25 16.31 7.24
CA ARG A 153 -5.41 17.27 8.32
C ARG A 153 -5.08 16.67 9.69
N HIS A 154 -5.04 15.35 9.79
CA HIS A 154 -4.54 14.67 10.98
C HIS A 154 -3.02 14.67 10.96
N ARG A 155 -2.41 15.48 11.83
CA ARG A 155 -0.99 15.83 11.74
C ARG A 155 -0.19 15.35 12.94
N ALA A 156 1.07 14.98 12.66
CA ALA A 156 2.07 14.67 13.68
C ALA A 156 3.34 15.51 13.49
N ARG A 157 4.09 15.71 14.59
CA ARG A 157 5.40 16.37 14.57
C ARG A 157 6.54 15.50 14.06
N HIS A 158 6.29 14.19 14.00
CA HIS A 158 7.25 13.18 13.59
C HIS A 158 6.64 12.38 12.46
N TYR A 159 7.42 12.12 11.42
CA TYR A 159 7.05 11.21 10.35
C TYR A 159 7.45 9.78 10.76
N GLY A 160 6.77 8.80 10.18
CA GLY A 160 6.98 7.40 10.49
C GLY A 160 5.69 6.59 10.40
N LYS A 161 5.84 5.27 10.43
CA LYS A 161 4.70 4.36 10.45
C LYS A 161 3.91 4.52 11.74
N VAL A 162 2.60 4.43 11.61
CA VAL A 162 1.68 4.59 12.75
C VAL A 162 1.97 3.56 13.84
N ASP A 163 2.22 2.30 13.47
CA ASP A 163 2.43 1.22 14.42
C ASP A 163 3.73 1.35 15.25
N LEU A 164 4.73 2.03 14.71
CA LEU A 164 5.97 2.38 15.42
C LEU A 164 5.72 3.56 16.36
N LEU A 165 5.07 4.60 15.88
CA LEU A 165 4.81 5.83 16.64
C LEU A 165 3.84 5.57 17.81
N ASP A 166 2.81 4.76 17.62
CA ASP A 166 1.85 4.33 18.66
C ASP A 166 2.55 3.62 19.83
N ARG A 167 3.66 2.95 19.56
CA ARG A 167 4.48 2.27 20.58
C ARG A 167 5.53 3.15 21.24
N GLY A 168 5.53 4.45 20.94
CA GLY A 168 6.56 5.38 21.40
C GLY A 168 7.92 5.11 20.76
N GLY A 169 7.95 4.47 19.58
CA GLY A 169 9.16 4.28 18.80
C GLY A 169 9.82 5.62 18.48
N SER A 170 11.15 5.61 18.36
CA SER A 170 11.92 6.82 18.11
C SER A 170 11.65 7.32 16.69
N ALA A 171 11.24 8.59 16.58
CA ALA A 171 11.17 9.28 15.31
C ALA A 171 12.54 9.30 14.64
N SER A 172 12.58 9.14 13.32
CA SER A 172 13.84 9.24 12.60
C SER A 172 14.42 10.66 12.72
N GLU A 173 15.69 10.76 13.11
CA GLU A 173 16.41 12.04 13.21
C GLU A 173 16.79 12.61 11.83
N VAL A 174 16.71 11.80 10.78
CA VAL A 174 16.99 12.22 9.41
C VAL A 174 15.82 13.06 8.91
N PRO A 175 16.03 14.19 8.23
CA PRO A 175 14.93 14.92 7.60
C PRO A 175 14.20 14.09 6.55
N CYS A 176 12.87 14.25 6.45
CA CYS A 176 12.00 13.49 5.57
C CYS A 176 12.47 13.47 4.10
N GLU A 177 12.81 14.64 3.53
CA GLU A 177 13.32 14.72 2.15
C GLU A 177 14.64 14.01 1.93
N ARG A 178 15.51 13.95 2.95
CA ARG A 178 16.76 13.19 2.87
C ARG A 178 16.50 11.69 2.91
N ARG A 179 15.51 11.21 3.69
CA ARG A 179 15.07 9.81 3.61
C ARG A 179 14.57 9.43 2.22
N VAL A 180 13.82 10.31 1.56
CA VAL A 180 13.36 10.06 0.19
C VAL A 180 14.54 9.99 -0.79
N LEU A 181 15.50 10.91 -0.69
CA LEU A 181 16.72 10.88 -1.51
C LEU A 181 17.50 9.56 -1.30
N ASP A 182 17.76 9.20 -0.03
CA ASP A 182 18.50 7.98 0.30
C ASP A 182 17.81 6.73 -0.25
N ARG A 183 16.49 6.67 -0.14
CA ARG A 183 15.69 5.58 -0.71
C ARG A 183 15.78 5.56 -2.23
N ALA A 184 15.62 6.71 -2.89
CA ALA A 184 15.68 6.82 -4.35
C ALA A 184 17.05 6.41 -4.90
N LEU A 185 18.15 6.74 -4.20
CA LEU A 185 19.49 6.30 -4.59
C LEU A 185 19.67 4.78 -4.45
N ARG A 186 19.09 4.16 -3.40
CA ARG A 186 19.08 2.70 -3.27
C ARG A 186 18.24 2.01 -4.35
N ASP A 187 17.07 2.56 -4.66
CA ASP A 187 16.22 2.04 -5.74
C ASP A 187 16.90 2.21 -7.10
N LEU A 188 17.64 3.30 -7.32
CA LEU A 188 18.48 3.49 -8.51
C LEU A 188 19.57 2.42 -8.60
N ASP A 189 20.31 2.15 -7.51
CA ASP A 189 21.33 1.10 -7.48
C ASP A 189 20.73 -0.27 -7.84
N GLU A 190 19.55 -0.59 -7.28
CA GLU A 190 18.84 -1.84 -7.56
C GLU A 190 18.33 -1.94 -9.00
N ALA A 191 17.82 -0.84 -9.56
CA ALA A 191 17.35 -0.77 -10.93
C ALA A 191 18.50 -0.84 -11.92
N ALA A 192 19.60 -0.11 -11.69
CA ALA A 192 20.81 -0.14 -12.50
C ALA A 192 21.45 -1.54 -12.53
N GLY A 193 21.37 -2.29 -11.43
CA GLY A 193 21.82 -3.69 -11.39
C GLY A 193 20.99 -4.67 -12.22
N ARG A 194 19.80 -4.27 -12.70
CA ARG A 194 18.87 -5.12 -13.46
C ARG A 194 18.54 -4.61 -14.86
N GLU A 195 18.68 -3.32 -15.12
CA GLU A 195 18.30 -2.67 -16.38
C GLU A 195 19.43 -1.80 -16.95
N ASP A 196 20.01 -2.22 -18.08
CA ASP A 196 21.13 -1.54 -18.72
C ASP A 196 20.83 -0.08 -19.11
N ARG A 197 19.56 0.24 -19.43
CA ARG A 197 19.14 1.61 -19.75
C ARG A 197 19.27 2.54 -18.54
N ILE A 198 18.90 2.06 -17.36
CA ILE A 198 19.09 2.79 -16.11
C ILE A 198 20.59 2.88 -15.78
N ALA A 199 21.33 1.78 -15.92
CA ALA A 199 22.78 1.76 -15.67
C ALA A 199 23.54 2.80 -16.52
N ARG A 200 23.19 2.95 -17.81
CA ARG A 200 23.79 3.97 -18.69
C ARG A 200 23.47 5.40 -18.28
N ALA A 201 22.34 5.63 -17.60
CA ALA A 201 21.90 6.95 -17.15
C ALA A 201 22.16 7.20 -15.65
N ASP A 202 22.86 6.29 -14.94
CA ASP A 202 23.04 6.32 -13.48
C ASP A 202 23.56 7.67 -12.98
N ALA A 203 24.64 8.18 -13.57
CA ALA A 203 25.21 9.47 -13.17
C ALA A 203 24.20 10.63 -13.31
N ALA A 204 23.47 10.68 -14.42
CA ALA A 204 22.46 11.72 -14.67
C ALA A 204 21.32 11.64 -13.66
N PHE A 205 20.87 10.43 -13.30
CA PHE A 205 19.87 10.24 -12.25
C PHE A 205 20.36 10.69 -10.88
N ARG A 206 21.59 10.33 -10.49
CA ARG A 206 22.15 10.75 -9.19
C ARG A 206 22.26 12.26 -9.08
N ASP A 207 22.74 12.92 -10.13
CA ASP A 207 22.86 14.37 -10.16
C ASP A 207 21.48 15.03 -10.09
N ARG A 208 20.51 14.52 -10.86
CA ARG A 208 19.14 15.02 -10.83
C ARG A 208 18.46 14.84 -9.47
N LEU A 209 18.60 13.67 -8.85
CA LEU A 209 18.05 13.39 -7.51
C LEU A 209 18.62 14.34 -6.45
N ARG A 210 19.93 14.57 -6.45
CA ARG A 210 20.60 15.49 -5.52
C ARG A 210 20.16 16.93 -5.76
N GLU A 211 20.11 17.36 -7.02
CA GLU A 211 19.63 18.68 -7.41
C GLU A 211 18.19 18.93 -6.92
N LEU A 212 17.29 17.96 -7.13
CA LEU A 212 15.90 18.06 -6.67
C LEU A 212 15.81 18.10 -5.14
N ALA A 213 16.59 17.26 -4.44
CA ALA A 213 16.62 17.24 -2.98
C ALA A 213 17.12 18.56 -2.37
N ASP A 214 18.13 19.20 -2.98
CA ASP A 214 18.68 20.46 -2.48
C ASP A 214 17.71 21.65 -2.64
N ARG A 215 16.66 21.52 -3.45
CA ARG A 215 15.59 22.52 -3.58
C ARG A 215 14.55 22.43 -2.46
N VAL A 216 14.44 21.28 -1.81
CA VAL A 216 13.41 21.00 -0.79
C VAL A 216 13.85 21.56 0.56
N SER A 217 13.00 22.37 1.18
CA SER A 217 13.23 22.88 2.53
C SER A 217 12.68 21.90 3.57
N PRO A 218 13.39 21.60 4.66
CA PRO A 218 12.89 20.73 5.73
C PRO A 218 11.57 21.21 6.30
N ARG A 219 10.76 20.28 6.83
CA ARG A 219 9.54 20.58 7.59
C ARG A 219 9.43 19.75 8.85
N THR A 220 8.54 20.15 9.74
CA THR A 220 8.38 19.56 11.09
C THR A 220 6.95 19.08 11.36
N GLU A 221 6.13 18.98 10.33
CA GLU A 221 4.73 18.60 10.44
C GLU A 221 4.34 17.76 9.24
N TYR A 222 3.67 16.64 9.50
CA TYR A 222 3.41 15.58 8.53
C TYR A 222 1.94 15.15 8.64
N GLY A 223 1.31 14.89 7.50
CA GLY A 223 -0.07 14.42 7.44
C GLY A 223 -0.13 12.89 7.47
N LEU A 224 -1.25 12.34 7.92
CA LEU A 224 -1.51 10.91 7.79
C LEU A 224 -1.75 10.56 6.31
N ILE A 225 -0.99 9.61 5.79
CA ILE A 225 -1.10 9.10 4.41
C ILE A 225 -1.21 7.58 4.39
N HIS A 226 -1.88 7.03 3.38
CA HIS A 226 -2.03 5.59 3.16
C HIS A 226 -0.73 4.91 2.74
N GLY A 227 0.17 5.62 2.04
CA GLY A 227 1.47 5.10 1.61
C GLY A 227 1.48 4.34 0.27
N GLU A 228 0.38 3.66 -0.09
CA GLU A 228 0.29 2.87 -1.33
C GLU A 228 -1.11 2.87 -2.00
N LEU A 229 -1.84 3.98 -1.88
CA LEU A 229 -3.22 4.05 -2.36
C LEU A 229 -3.35 4.03 -3.89
N GLY A 230 -4.01 2.99 -4.41
CA GLY A 230 -4.49 2.89 -5.79
C GLY A 230 -6.01 2.60 -5.84
N PRO A 231 -6.65 2.69 -7.02
CA PRO A 231 -8.09 2.43 -7.15
C PRO A 231 -8.49 0.97 -6.83
N ASP A 232 -7.55 0.04 -6.93
CA ASP A 232 -7.67 -1.36 -6.51
C ASP A 232 -7.57 -1.55 -4.98
N HIS A 233 -7.03 -0.56 -4.26
CA HIS A 233 -6.95 -0.52 -2.79
C HIS A 233 -8.13 0.23 -2.15
N VAL A 234 -9.13 0.59 -2.95
CA VAL A 234 -10.38 1.18 -2.50
C VAL A 234 -11.52 0.23 -2.87
N LEU A 235 -12.18 -0.33 -1.87
CA LEU A 235 -13.47 -1.00 -2.07
C LEU A 235 -14.59 0.03 -2.05
N VAL A 236 -15.70 -0.28 -2.69
CA VAL A 236 -16.92 0.54 -2.63
C VAL A 236 -17.99 -0.29 -1.94
N ASP A 237 -18.64 0.26 -0.91
CA ASP A 237 -19.70 -0.45 -0.20
C ASP A 237 -21.04 -0.43 -0.97
N ALA A 238 -22.07 -1.03 -0.38
CA ALA A 238 -23.41 -1.10 -0.97
C ALA A 238 -24.04 0.29 -1.17
N ASP A 239 -23.70 1.26 -0.32
CA ASP A 239 -24.20 2.63 -0.36
C ASP A 239 -23.37 3.53 -1.29
N GLY A 240 -22.24 3.01 -1.80
CA GLY A 240 -21.37 3.74 -2.73
C GLY A 240 -20.20 4.47 -2.06
N HIS A 241 -19.98 4.27 -0.76
CA HIS A 241 -18.88 4.91 -0.04
C HIS A 241 -17.57 4.13 -0.20
N PRO A 242 -16.42 4.83 -0.26
CA PRO A 242 -15.11 4.20 -0.33
C PRO A 242 -14.71 3.55 1.00
N VAL A 243 -14.02 2.42 0.92
CA VAL A 243 -13.48 1.66 2.05
C VAL A 243 -12.02 1.31 1.73
N LEU A 244 -11.08 1.77 2.56
CA LEU A 244 -9.64 1.59 2.35
C LEU A 244 -9.20 0.17 2.75
N ILE A 245 -8.38 -0.47 1.91
CA ILE A 245 -7.75 -1.76 2.18
C ILE A 245 -6.25 -1.68 1.87
N ASP A 246 -5.50 -2.71 2.26
CA ASP A 246 -4.02 -2.72 2.13
C ASP A 246 -3.37 -1.55 2.87
N ILE A 247 -3.74 -1.42 4.15
CA ILE A 247 -3.46 -0.25 4.99
C ILE A 247 -2.19 -0.38 5.82
N GLU A 248 -1.41 -1.46 5.67
CA GLU A 248 -0.24 -1.71 6.50
C GLU A 248 0.88 -0.67 6.36
N ASP A 249 0.99 -0.01 5.21
CA ASP A 249 1.98 1.06 4.95
C ASP A 249 1.48 2.46 5.41
N LEU A 250 0.42 2.54 6.22
CA LEU A 250 -0.09 3.79 6.81
C LEU A 250 0.98 4.48 7.67
N MET A 251 1.21 5.77 7.40
CA MET A 251 2.27 6.54 8.05
C MET A 251 1.91 8.02 8.14
N TYR A 252 2.52 8.72 9.10
CA TYR A 252 2.64 10.17 9.02
C TYR A 252 3.80 10.50 8.09
N PHE A 253 3.55 11.25 7.04
CA PHE A 253 4.58 11.64 6.08
C PHE A 253 4.19 12.92 5.33
N ASP A 254 5.03 13.32 4.38
CA ASP A 254 4.68 14.39 3.46
C ASP A 254 3.53 13.96 2.56
N VAL A 255 2.45 14.74 2.58
CA VAL A 255 1.26 14.51 1.76
C VAL A 255 1.58 14.48 0.27
N GLU A 256 2.63 15.21 -0.16
CA GLU A 256 3.14 15.18 -1.53
C GLU A 256 3.56 13.77 -1.97
N TRP A 257 4.02 12.91 -1.06
CA TRP A 257 4.38 11.52 -1.37
C TRP A 257 3.16 10.73 -1.83
N GLU A 258 2.05 10.84 -1.09
CA GLU A 258 0.79 10.20 -1.46
C GLU A 258 0.24 10.81 -2.74
N HIS A 259 0.27 12.13 -2.90
CA HIS A 259 -0.23 12.77 -4.12
C HIS A 259 0.54 12.40 -5.38
N VAL A 260 1.86 12.21 -5.31
CA VAL A 260 2.62 11.63 -6.41
C VAL A 260 2.11 10.23 -6.72
N PHE A 261 1.95 9.37 -5.71
CA PHE A 261 1.45 8.01 -5.95
C PHE A 261 0.04 7.99 -6.55
N LEU A 262 -0.85 8.87 -6.08
CA LEU A 262 -2.19 9.05 -6.63
C LEU A 262 -2.15 9.49 -8.10
N GLN A 263 -1.26 10.42 -8.47
CA GLN A 263 -1.07 10.81 -9.88
C GLN A 263 -0.70 9.60 -10.74
N LEU A 264 0.22 8.76 -10.25
CA LEU A 264 0.67 7.57 -10.97
C LEU A 264 -0.40 6.49 -11.08
N ARG A 265 -1.17 6.27 -10.01
CA ARG A 265 -2.16 5.17 -9.93
C ARG A 265 -3.53 5.51 -10.49
N PHE A 266 -3.95 6.77 -10.44
CA PHE A 266 -5.26 7.22 -10.94
C PHE A 266 -5.19 7.87 -12.33
N GLY A 267 -4.00 8.27 -12.81
CA GLY A 267 -3.82 8.88 -14.13
C GLY A 267 -4.72 10.09 -14.32
N GLU A 268 -5.47 10.15 -15.43
CA GLU A 268 -6.40 11.25 -15.72
C GLU A 268 -7.46 11.48 -14.62
N ARG A 269 -7.80 10.44 -13.86
CA ARG A 269 -8.77 10.51 -12.76
C ARG A 269 -8.23 11.20 -11.51
N TYR A 270 -6.91 11.39 -11.40
CA TYR A 270 -6.28 12.14 -10.31
C TYR A 270 -6.87 13.55 -10.15
N THR A 271 -7.38 14.16 -11.23
CA THR A 271 -8.01 15.48 -11.19
C THR A 271 -9.09 15.58 -10.09
N ALA A 272 -9.83 14.51 -9.81
CA ALA A 272 -10.85 14.47 -8.75
C ALA A 272 -10.26 14.41 -7.33
N LEU A 273 -9.00 13.97 -7.19
CA LEU A 273 -8.28 13.81 -5.93
C LEU A 273 -7.25 14.92 -5.71
N ALA A 274 -7.05 15.80 -6.69
CA ALA A 274 -6.10 16.88 -6.63
C ALA A 274 -6.46 17.87 -5.51
N ARG A 275 -5.44 18.39 -4.83
CA ARG A 275 -5.62 19.41 -3.78
C ARG A 275 -4.69 20.60 -4.01
N PRO A 276 -5.09 21.80 -3.57
CA PRO A 276 -4.20 22.95 -3.57
C PRO A 276 -3.16 22.85 -2.45
N GLY A 277 -2.09 23.65 -2.57
CA GLY A 277 -1.13 23.88 -1.50
C GLY A 277 -0.05 22.80 -1.34
N LEU A 278 0.09 21.89 -2.31
CA LEU A 278 1.23 20.96 -2.38
C LEU A 278 2.51 21.71 -2.74
N ASP A 279 3.64 21.35 -2.12
CA ASP A 279 4.95 21.92 -2.45
C ASP A 279 5.47 21.36 -3.78
N PRO A 280 5.56 22.17 -4.85
CA PRO A 280 6.01 21.69 -6.17
C PRO A 280 7.43 21.12 -6.14
N ARG A 281 8.30 21.59 -5.24
CA ARG A 281 9.68 21.10 -5.17
C ARG A 281 9.74 19.68 -4.59
N ARG A 282 8.86 19.37 -3.64
CA ARG A 282 8.70 18.01 -3.12
C ARG A 282 8.07 17.11 -4.17
N LEU A 283 7.05 17.59 -4.89
CA LEU A 283 6.44 16.84 -6.00
C LEU A 283 7.48 16.42 -7.04
N ASP A 284 8.38 17.32 -7.47
CA ASP A 284 9.43 17.00 -8.45
C ASP A 284 10.36 15.88 -7.95
N LEU A 285 10.87 15.99 -6.71
CA LEU A 285 11.74 14.97 -6.11
C LEU A 285 11.01 13.63 -5.98
N TYR A 286 9.79 13.67 -5.45
CA TYR A 286 9.03 12.47 -5.11
C TYR A 286 8.53 11.75 -6.35
N MET A 287 8.21 12.48 -7.41
CA MET A 287 7.89 11.90 -8.72
C MET A 287 9.04 11.03 -9.22
N LEU A 288 10.27 11.58 -9.28
CA LEU A 288 11.42 10.80 -9.74
C LEU A 288 11.72 9.62 -8.80
N ALA A 289 11.69 9.84 -7.48
CA ALA A 289 11.92 8.80 -6.49
C ALA A 289 10.90 7.65 -6.61
N MET A 290 9.62 7.97 -6.77
CA MET A 290 8.54 7.00 -6.87
C MET A 290 8.63 6.20 -8.19
N ARG A 291 8.95 6.86 -9.30
CA ARG A 291 9.18 6.17 -10.59
C ARG A 291 10.33 5.17 -10.47
N LEU A 292 11.45 5.53 -9.85
CA LEU A 292 12.56 4.61 -9.62
C LEU A 292 12.17 3.43 -8.70
N SER A 293 11.41 3.68 -7.63
CA SER A 293 10.85 2.64 -6.76
C SER A 293 9.96 1.66 -7.55
N LEU A 294 9.13 2.17 -8.47
CA LEU A 294 8.28 1.38 -9.37
C LEU A 294 9.04 0.70 -10.52
N VAL A 295 10.36 0.92 -10.64
CA VAL A 295 11.25 0.09 -11.45
C VAL A 295 11.88 -0.98 -10.56
N ALA A 296 12.55 -0.57 -9.48
CA ALA A 296 13.31 -1.44 -8.60
C ALA A 296 12.44 -2.51 -7.94
N GLY A 297 11.29 -2.11 -7.38
CA GLY A 297 10.36 -3.01 -6.66
C GLY A 297 9.84 -4.15 -7.54
N PRO A 298 9.17 -3.85 -8.67
CA PRO A 298 8.67 -4.90 -9.58
C PRO A 298 9.78 -5.79 -10.13
N LEU A 299 10.95 -5.24 -10.49
CA LEU A 299 12.08 -6.06 -10.95
C LEU A 299 12.62 -6.98 -9.86
N ARG A 300 12.73 -6.50 -8.62
CA ARG A 300 13.10 -7.33 -7.46
C ARG A 300 12.08 -8.44 -7.23
N LEU A 301 10.79 -8.15 -7.36
CA LEU A 301 9.74 -9.17 -7.22
C LEU A 301 9.86 -10.26 -8.30
N LEU A 302 10.34 -9.91 -9.50
CA LEU A 302 10.59 -10.85 -10.60
C LEU A 302 11.80 -11.78 -10.40
N ASP A 303 12.68 -11.48 -9.45
CA ASP A 303 13.74 -12.41 -9.02
C ASP A 303 13.16 -13.62 -8.26
N GLY A 304 11.94 -13.48 -7.72
CA GLY A 304 11.19 -14.53 -7.05
C GLY A 304 10.21 -15.28 -7.96
N ASP A 305 9.29 -16.00 -7.33
CA ASP A 305 8.26 -16.83 -7.97
C ASP A 305 6.88 -16.14 -8.07
N PHE A 306 6.85 -14.80 -8.08
CA PHE A 306 5.59 -14.06 -8.20
C PHE A 306 4.85 -14.43 -9.49
N PRO A 307 3.54 -14.76 -9.42
CA PRO A 307 2.83 -15.36 -10.55
C PRO A 307 2.55 -14.39 -11.70
N ASP A 308 2.27 -13.11 -11.41
CA ASP A 308 1.92 -12.13 -12.44
C ASP A 308 3.16 -11.38 -12.95
N ARG A 309 4.04 -12.13 -13.61
CA ARG A 309 5.33 -11.62 -14.10
C ARG A 309 5.18 -10.58 -15.21
N ALA A 310 4.17 -10.73 -16.06
CA ALA A 310 3.95 -9.84 -17.20
C ALA A 310 3.52 -8.45 -16.72
N SER A 311 2.59 -8.38 -15.74
CA SER A 311 2.18 -7.12 -15.12
C SER A 311 3.37 -6.40 -14.48
N MET A 312 4.17 -7.09 -13.66
CA MET A 312 5.34 -6.48 -13.01
C MET A 312 6.36 -5.93 -14.01
N ARG A 313 6.58 -6.63 -15.12
CA ARG A 313 7.47 -6.15 -16.20
C ARG A 313 6.89 -4.91 -16.88
N GLY A 314 5.58 -4.87 -17.11
CA GLY A 314 4.89 -3.70 -17.67
C GLY A 314 5.02 -2.47 -16.77
N ILE A 315 4.85 -2.63 -15.46
CA ILE A 315 5.03 -1.56 -14.48
C ILE A 315 6.47 -1.03 -14.52
N ALA A 316 7.47 -1.91 -14.47
CA ALA A 316 8.87 -1.50 -14.51
C ALA A 316 9.22 -0.78 -15.82
N GLU A 317 8.82 -1.32 -16.97
CA GLU A 317 9.11 -0.75 -18.29
C GLU A 317 8.51 0.66 -18.43
N HIS A 318 7.23 0.82 -18.07
CA HIS A 318 6.56 2.12 -18.13
C HIS A 318 7.26 3.14 -17.24
N ASN A 319 7.51 2.82 -15.97
CA ASN A 319 8.07 3.76 -15.02
C ASN A 319 9.54 4.13 -15.31
N MET A 320 10.32 3.22 -15.91
CA MET A 320 11.67 3.55 -16.36
C MET A 320 11.63 4.52 -17.54
N ASN A 321 10.76 4.32 -18.54
CA ASN A 321 10.64 5.26 -19.66
C ASN A 321 10.23 6.65 -19.17
N GLU A 322 9.29 6.71 -18.23
CA GLU A 322 8.88 7.97 -17.59
C GLU A 322 9.99 8.59 -16.75
N ALA A 323 10.76 7.80 -15.99
CA ALA A 323 11.89 8.30 -15.22
C ALA A 323 12.98 8.89 -16.12
N LEU A 324 13.30 8.22 -17.23
CA LEU A 324 14.27 8.71 -18.22
C LEU A 324 13.81 10.04 -18.84
N ALA A 325 12.51 10.22 -19.07
CA ALA A 325 11.96 11.47 -19.58
C ALA A 325 12.04 12.65 -18.59
N LEU A 326 12.28 12.39 -17.30
CA LEU A 326 12.49 13.42 -16.27
C LEU A 326 13.95 13.90 -16.17
N LEU A 327 14.86 13.29 -16.93
CA LEU A 327 16.24 13.77 -17.04
C LEU A 327 16.30 15.02 -17.94
N PRO A 328 17.20 15.97 -17.65
CA PRO A 328 17.45 17.09 -18.56
C PRO A 328 17.84 16.56 -19.95
N LEU A 329 17.35 17.21 -21.00
CA LEU A 329 17.86 16.98 -22.35
C LEU A 329 19.36 17.31 -22.36
N THR A 330 20.17 16.35 -22.80
CA THR A 330 21.62 16.52 -22.97
C THR A 330 21.93 17.16 -24.32
#